data_AF-A0A965PFA0-F1
#
_entry.id   AF-A0A965PFA0-F1
#
_cell.length_a   1.000
_cell.length_b   1.000
_cell.length_c   1.000
_cell.angle_alpha   90.00
_cell.angle_beta   90.00
_cell.angle_gamma   90.00
#
_symmetry.space_group_name_H-M   'P 1'
#
loop_
_entity.id
_entity.type
_entity.pdbx_description
1 polymer ?
#
loop_
_entity_poly.entity_id
_entity_poly.type
_entity_poly.pdbx_seq_one_letter_code
_entity_poly.pdbx_strand_id
1 'polypeptide(L)'
;MPMPAVPPEDVRETARRALEWRREYGRGGTEIGVARARDLSNGKGMPIETIKRMVSYFARHAVDLKAEGANQGEAGFPSAGRIAWDLWGGDAGLRWSTRILKREERAGKA
;
A
#
# COMPACT_ATOMS: atom_id res chain seq x y z
N MET A 1 -21.27 13.01 -1.41
CA MET A 1 -20.25 12.12 -0.81
C MET A 1 -19.29 11.72 -1.93
N PRO A 2 -17.98 11.97 -1.84
CA PRO A 2 -17.04 11.48 -2.86
C PRO A 2 -17.14 9.96 -2.93
N MET A 3 -17.17 9.42 -4.15
CA MET A 3 -17.28 7.98 -4.40
C MET A 3 -16.06 7.27 -3.78
N PRO A 4 -16.25 6.16 -3.04
CA PRO A 4 -15.14 5.40 -2.50
C PRO A 4 -14.25 4.88 -3.64
N ALA A 5 -12.96 5.16 -3.55
CA ALA A 5 -12.00 4.75 -4.57
C ALA A 5 -11.72 3.25 -4.44
N VAL A 6 -11.96 2.52 -5.52
CA VAL A 6 -11.74 1.07 -5.58
C VAL A 6 -10.29 0.80 -6.00
N PRO A 7 -9.54 -0.06 -5.28
CA PRO A 7 -8.18 -0.40 -5.66
C PRO A 7 -8.17 -1.22 -6.95
N PRO A 8 -7.28 -0.91 -7.91
CA PRO A 8 -7.12 -1.68 -9.15
C PRO A 8 -6.48 -3.05 -8.87
N GLU A 9 -6.58 -3.97 -9.81
CA GLU A 9 -6.10 -5.36 -9.69
C GLU A 9 -4.64 -5.44 -9.20
N ASP A 10 -3.73 -4.66 -9.79
CA ASP A 10 -2.31 -4.63 -9.40
C ASP A 10 -2.10 -4.35 -7.90
N VAL A 11 -2.93 -3.49 -7.32
CA VAL A 11 -2.89 -3.14 -5.89
C VAL A 11 -3.40 -4.30 -5.04
N ARG A 12 -4.46 -4.97 -5.50
CA ARG A 12 -5.05 -6.13 -4.83
C ARG A 12 -4.08 -7.30 -4.79
N GLU A 13 -3.46 -7.59 -5.93
CA GLU A 13 -2.47 -8.66 -6.09
C GLU A 13 -1.24 -8.40 -5.22
N THR A 14 -0.74 -7.15 -5.22
CA THR A 14 0.40 -6.77 -4.36
C THR A 14 0.07 -6.94 -2.87
N ALA A 15 -1.11 -6.47 -2.45
CA ALA A 15 -1.56 -6.60 -1.06
C ALA A 15 -1.77 -8.08 -0.66
N ARG A 16 -2.29 -8.91 -1.57
CA ARG A 16 -2.46 -10.34 -1.37
C ARG A 16 -1.11 -11.03 -1.18
N ARG A 17 -0.15 -10.79 -2.08
CA ARG A 17 1.21 -11.33 -1.99
C ARG A 17 1.90 -10.90 -0.68
N ALA A 18 1.71 -9.67 -0.25
CA ALA A 18 2.28 -9.18 1.00
C ALA A 18 1.73 -9.91 2.24
N LEU A 19 0.44 -10.25 2.23
CA LEU A 19 -0.18 -11.08 3.28
C LEU A 19 0.44 -12.49 3.31
N GLU A 20 0.71 -13.06 2.14
CA GLU A 20 1.38 -14.36 2.01
C GLU A 20 2.81 -14.30 2.52
N TRP A 21 3.61 -13.32 2.11
CA TRP A 21 4.97 -13.12 2.63
C TRP A 21 4.99 -12.91 4.13
N ARG A 22 4.05 -12.14 4.69
CA ARG A 22 3.97 -11.98 6.15
C ARG A 22 3.65 -13.30 6.85
N ARG A 23 2.84 -14.17 6.24
CA ARG A 23 2.51 -15.51 6.77
C ARG A 23 3.72 -16.45 6.68
N GLU A 24 4.50 -16.37 5.62
CA GLU A 24 5.66 -17.22 5.36
C GLU A 24 6.87 -16.82 6.21
N TYR A 25 7.23 -15.54 6.20
CA TYR A 25 8.43 -15.03 6.88
C TYR A 25 8.18 -14.53 8.30
N GLY A 26 6.91 -14.37 8.71
CA GLY A 26 6.55 -13.87 10.05
C GLY A 26 6.99 -12.44 10.35
N ARG A 27 7.36 -11.66 9.32
CA ARG A 27 7.94 -10.31 9.46
C ARG A 27 7.23 -9.29 8.56
N GLY A 28 7.27 -8.03 8.95
CA GLY A 28 6.77 -6.90 8.17
C GLY A 28 5.34 -6.44 8.50
N GLY A 29 5.20 -5.14 8.72
CA GLY A 29 3.94 -4.44 8.98
C GLY A 29 3.32 -4.72 10.34
N THR A 30 2.52 -3.76 10.82
CA THR A 30 1.66 -3.94 12.01
C THR A 30 0.32 -4.57 11.63
N GLU A 31 -0.49 -4.94 12.62
CA GLU A 31 -1.86 -5.43 12.37
C GLU A 31 -2.71 -4.45 11.53
N ILE A 32 -2.42 -3.15 11.62
CA ILE A 32 -3.05 -2.11 10.79
C ILE A 32 -2.71 -2.32 9.31
N GLY A 33 -1.45 -2.64 8.98
CA GLY A 33 -1.02 -2.94 7.61
C GLY A 33 -1.68 -4.20 7.08
N VAL A 34 -1.84 -5.23 7.92
CA VAL A 34 -2.54 -6.48 7.56
C VAL A 34 -4.01 -6.24 7.28
N ALA A 35 -4.69 -5.49 8.15
CA ALA A 35 -6.09 -5.11 7.95
C ALA A 35 -6.27 -4.32 6.65
N ARG A 36 -5.35 -3.38 6.37
CA ARG A 36 -5.35 -2.62 5.12
C ARG A 36 -5.15 -3.52 3.91
N ALA A 37 -4.19 -4.43 3.96
CA ALA A 37 -3.92 -5.37 2.87
C ALA A 37 -5.12 -6.27 2.59
N ARG A 38 -5.86 -6.68 3.63
CA ARG A 38 -7.11 -7.43 3.49
C ARG A 38 -8.22 -6.59 2.84
N ASP A 39 -8.42 -5.35 3.27
CA ASP A 39 -9.40 -4.45 2.63
C ASP A 39 -9.04 -4.21 1.15
N LEU A 40 -7.75 -4.00 0.87
CA LEU A 40 -7.21 -3.80 -0.48
C LEU A 40 -7.42 -5.02 -1.36
N SER A 41 -6.95 -6.19 -0.93
CA SER A 41 -7.06 -7.45 -1.70
C SER A 41 -8.51 -7.85 -1.98
N ASN A 42 -9.42 -7.57 -1.05
CA ASN A 42 -10.86 -7.78 -1.25
C ASN A 42 -11.53 -6.75 -2.18
N GLY A 43 -10.78 -5.74 -2.67
CA GLY A 43 -11.32 -4.74 -3.57
C GLY A 43 -12.28 -3.75 -2.90
N LYS A 44 -12.22 -3.61 -1.57
CA LYS A 44 -13.14 -2.74 -0.83
C LYS A 44 -12.93 -1.29 -1.24
N GLY A 45 -14.03 -0.60 -1.57
CA GLY A 45 -13.99 0.82 -1.86
C GLY A 45 -13.54 1.59 -0.62
N MET A 46 -12.50 2.43 -0.76
CA MET A 46 -11.94 3.18 0.34
C MET A 46 -12.30 4.67 0.27
N PRO A 47 -12.68 5.30 1.39
CA PRO A 47 -12.96 6.72 1.42
C PRO A 47 -11.68 7.53 1.20
N ILE A 48 -11.80 8.77 0.72
CA ILE A 48 -10.66 9.65 0.42
C ILE A 48 -9.76 9.88 1.63
N GLU A 49 -10.31 9.95 2.84
CA GLU A 49 -9.51 10.04 4.07
C GLU A 49 -8.56 8.85 4.25
N THR A 50 -9.00 7.66 3.86
CA THR A 50 -8.16 6.46 3.85
C THR A 50 -7.06 6.58 2.80
N ILE A 51 -7.40 7.05 1.59
CA ILE A 51 -6.42 7.27 0.51
C ILE A 51 -5.34 8.28 0.96
N LYS A 52 -5.72 9.37 1.63
CA LYS A 52 -4.78 10.34 2.22
C LYS A 52 -3.83 9.66 3.21
N ARG A 53 -4.36 8.82 4.10
CA ARG A 53 -3.53 8.05 5.06
C ARG A 53 -2.55 7.11 4.36
N MET A 54 -2.95 6.48 3.24
CA MET A 54 -2.03 5.65 2.45
C MET A 54 -0.88 6.50 1.90
N VAL A 55 -1.16 7.64 1.27
CA VAL A 55 -0.11 8.55 0.75
C VAL A 55 0.83 9.00 1.86
N SER A 56 0.30 9.42 3.02
CA SER A 56 1.12 9.81 4.18
C SER A 56 1.91 8.64 4.78
N TYR A 57 1.42 7.40 4.66
CA TYR A 57 2.17 6.22 5.07
C TYR A 57 3.38 6.02 4.15
N PHE A 58 3.15 5.97 2.84
CA PHE A 58 4.20 5.79 1.84
C PHE A 58 5.25 6.91 1.88
N ALA A 59 4.85 8.17 2.08
CA ALA A 59 5.80 9.29 2.19
C ALA A 59 6.78 9.13 3.36
N ARG A 60 6.33 8.55 4.48
CA ARG A 60 7.17 8.30 5.67
C ARG A 60 8.02 7.04 5.53
N HIS A 61 7.49 6.01 4.87
CA HIS A 61 8.15 4.70 4.72
C HIS A 61 8.94 4.59 3.41
N ALA A 62 8.99 5.63 2.58
CA ALA A 62 9.80 5.65 1.37
C ALA A 62 11.31 5.50 1.68
N VAL A 63 11.74 5.89 2.88
CA VAL A 63 13.11 5.66 3.36
C VAL A 63 13.37 4.18 3.66
N ASP A 64 12.35 3.41 4.05
CA ASP A 64 12.50 1.98 4.37
C ASP A 64 12.77 1.14 3.12
N LEU A 65 12.41 1.64 1.94
CA LEU A 65 12.76 1.04 0.66
C LEU A 65 14.22 1.29 0.24
N LYS A 66 14.95 2.13 0.97
CA LYS A 66 16.40 2.33 0.77
C LYS A 66 17.25 1.34 1.59
N ALA A 67 16.62 0.53 2.44
CA ALA A 67 17.30 -0.51 3.20
C ALA A 67 17.59 -1.74 2.33
N GLU A 68 18.69 -2.45 2.63
CA GLU A 68 19.04 -3.70 1.94
C GLU A 68 17.92 -4.76 2.05
N GLY A 69 17.66 -5.47 0.95
CA GLY A 69 16.59 -6.47 0.88
C GLY A 69 15.22 -5.88 0.56
N ALA A 70 15.14 -4.57 0.28
CA ALA A 70 13.93 -3.91 -0.18
C ALA A 70 13.61 -4.23 -1.64
N ASN A 71 14.64 -4.48 -2.46
CA ASN A 71 14.50 -4.79 -3.88
C ASN A 71 14.66 -6.28 -4.17
N GLN A 72 13.93 -6.75 -5.17
CA GLN A 72 14.00 -8.14 -5.60
C GLN A 72 15.41 -8.43 -6.13
N GLY A 73 16.05 -9.47 -5.57
CA GLY A 73 17.43 -9.85 -5.91
C GLY A 73 18.47 -9.39 -4.90
N GLU A 74 18.11 -8.59 -3.91
CA GLU A 74 18.99 -8.28 -2.79
C GLU A 74 19.00 -9.40 -1.75
N ALA A 75 20.14 -9.58 -1.07
CA ALA A 75 20.25 -10.53 0.03
C ALA A 75 19.24 -10.14 1.14
N GLY A 76 18.43 -11.12 1.58
CA GLY A 76 17.41 -10.89 2.62
C GLY A 76 16.04 -10.46 2.11
N PHE A 77 15.82 -10.38 0.79
CA PHE A 77 14.49 -10.16 0.21
C PHE A 77 13.51 -11.30 0.53
N PRO A 78 12.22 -11.01 0.85
CA PRO A 78 11.67 -9.68 1.09
C PRO A 78 11.98 -9.19 2.51
N SER A 79 12.52 -7.97 2.63
CA SER A 79 12.75 -7.33 3.94
C SER A 79 11.44 -7.01 4.65
N ALA A 80 11.50 -6.82 5.98
CA ALA A 80 10.32 -6.44 6.76
C ALA A 80 9.70 -5.11 6.27
N GLY A 81 10.53 -4.15 5.83
CA GLY A 81 10.09 -2.90 5.23
C GLY A 81 9.38 -3.11 3.90
N ARG A 82 9.88 -4.02 3.05
CA ARG A 82 9.23 -4.35 1.78
C ARG A 82 7.88 -5.03 1.96
N ILE A 83 7.77 -5.99 2.88
CA ILE A 83 6.48 -6.62 3.20
C ILE A 83 5.51 -5.57 3.72
N ALA A 84 5.94 -4.69 4.63
CA ALA A 84 5.12 -3.59 5.12
C ALA A 84 4.64 -2.67 3.99
N TRP A 85 5.53 -2.34 3.05
CA TRP A 85 5.21 -1.53 1.88
C TRP A 85 4.15 -2.19 0.97
N ASP A 86 4.36 -3.46 0.64
CA ASP A 86 3.45 -4.21 -0.22
C ASP A 86 2.08 -4.47 0.46
N LEU A 87 2.01 -4.55 1.80
CA LEU A 87 0.73 -4.63 2.53
C LEU A 87 -0.17 -3.40 2.29
N TRP A 88 0.43 -2.24 2.04
CA TRP A 88 -0.33 -1.03 1.68
C TRP A 88 -0.61 -0.94 0.18
N GLY A 89 -0.28 -1.97 -0.61
CA GLY A 89 -0.46 -2.02 -2.05
C GLY A 89 0.82 -1.76 -2.85
N GLY A 90 1.95 -1.57 -2.16
CA GLY A 90 3.25 -1.34 -2.78
C GLY A 90 3.30 -0.12 -3.71
N ASP A 91 4.18 -0.16 -4.71
CA ASP A 91 4.30 0.91 -5.71
C ASP A 91 3.01 1.17 -6.48
N ALA A 92 2.24 0.12 -6.78
CA ALA A 92 0.93 0.25 -7.41
C ALA A 92 -0.03 1.04 -6.50
N GLY A 93 -0.01 0.74 -5.20
CA GLY A 93 -0.81 1.39 -4.17
C GLY A 93 -0.48 2.88 -4.06
N LEU A 94 0.82 3.22 -3.99
CA LEU A 94 1.30 4.60 -3.95
C LEU A 94 0.85 5.39 -5.19
N ARG A 95 1.09 4.85 -6.40
CA ARG A 95 0.69 5.50 -7.66
C ARG A 95 -0.82 5.73 -7.71
N TRP A 96 -1.60 4.71 -7.36
CA TRP A 96 -3.04 4.78 -7.35
C TRP A 96 -3.56 5.81 -6.33
N SER A 97 -3.11 5.73 -5.08
CA SER A 97 -3.57 6.62 -4.01
C SER A 97 -3.23 8.08 -4.31
N THR A 98 -2.03 8.33 -4.87
CA THR A 98 -1.60 9.68 -5.27
C THR A 98 -2.44 10.23 -6.41
N ARG A 99 -2.79 9.39 -7.39
CA ARG A 99 -3.64 9.78 -8.52
C ARG A 99 -5.06 10.15 -8.07
N ILE A 100 -5.64 9.36 -7.17
CA ILE A 100 -6.96 9.65 -6.59
C ILE A 100 -6.92 10.95 -5.79
N LEU A 101 -5.93 11.12 -4.92
CA LEU A 101 -5.79 12.33 -4.11
C LEU A 101 -5.69 13.60 -4.99
N LYS A 102 -4.84 13.57 -6.03
CA LYS A 102 -4.72 14.69 -6.99
C LYS A 102 -6.02 14.99 -7.72
N ARG A 103 -6.80 13.95 -8.08
CA ARG A 103 -8.11 14.12 -8.72
C ARG A 103 -9.08 14.83 -7.78
N GLU A 104 -9.15 14.41 -6.53
CA GLU A 104 -10.02 15.02 -5.51
C GLU A 104 -9.61 16.46 -5.18
N GLU A 105 -8.31 16.74 -5.05
CA GLU A 105 -7.83 18.12 -4.82
C GLU A 105 -8.15 19.04 -5.99
N ARG A 106 -8.13 18.52 -7.23
CA ARG A 106 -8.52 19.29 -8.42
C ARG A 106 -10.04 19.49 -8.48
N ALA A 107 -10.83 18.50 -8.07
CA ALA A 107 -12.29 18.56 -8.05
C ALA A 107 -12.82 19.47 -6.94
N GLY A 108 -12.17 19.52 -5.77
CA GLY A 108 -12.55 20.43 -4.67
C GLY A 108 -12.07 21.87 -4.84
N LYS A 109 -11.24 22.15 -5.85
CA LYS A 109 -10.79 23.50 -6.24
C LYS A 109 -11.60 24.09 -7.41
N ALA A 110 -12.55 23.34 -7.97
CA ALA A 110 -13.44 23.77 -9.05
C ALA A 110 -14.83 24.07 -8.50
#